data_AF-A0A7C7RPS9-F1
#
_entry.id   AF-A0A7C7RPS9-F1
#
_cell.length_a   1.000
_cell.length_b   1.000
_cell.length_c   1.000
_cell.angle_alpha   90.00
_cell.angle_beta   90.00
_cell.angle_gamma   90.00
#
_symmetry.space_group_name_H-M   'P 1'
#
loop_
_entity.id
_entity.type
_entity.pdbx_description
1 polymer ?
#
loop_
_entity_poly.entity_id
_entity_poly.type
_entity_poly.pdbx_seq_one_letter_code
_entity_poly.pdbx_strand_id
1 'polypeptide(L)'
;MKSNHYSPAPNRISVLVAIVLLAFTLVRLSSYSVYILASEAFGRIFRFEFDLRILTILLASGLAAAGMDWLLRSHPLIKEKHRIEHWFVPMLTALVLSVSLYLLPSETPWWWVGFGVGGIFLLFVFWAEYVVVSPGDTGYPTAVVVLTVTSFTLYLILVLVLRYANLRLFLLTPAFFIASFLVSLRTLHLRLGRRWEAAWSVGIALIVVQISAGLHYLPISPVRYGLLLLAPFYALVSLSASLLEGMPIHRAAVEPAVMVLLIWGAGIWLG
;
A
#
# COMPACT_ATOMS: atom_id res chain seq x y z
N MET A 1 36.75 5.39 2.75
CA MET A 1 35.56 6.19 2.36
C MET A 1 34.70 6.36 3.59
N LYS A 2 34.32 7.59 3.98
CA LYS A 2 33.40 7.79 5.12
C LYS A 2 32.02 7.29 4.70
N SER A 3 31.54 6.22 5.34
CA SER A 3 30.15 5.78 5.19
C SER A 3 29.25 6.81 5.85
N ASN A 4 28.56 7.63 5.06
CA ASN A 4 27.49 8.46 5.59
C ASN A 4 26.32 7.54 5.91
N HIS A 5 25.96 7.43 7.18
CA HIS A 5 24.80 6.67 7.65
C HIS A 5 23.83 7.61 8.36
N TYR A 6 22.62 7.72 7.85
CA TYR A 6 21.56 8.57 8.40
C TYR A 6 20.42 7.68 8.89
N SER A 7 20.32 7.55 10.22
CA SER A 7 19.21 6.87 10.88
C SER A 7 18.29 7.88 11.56
N PRO A 8 16.96 7.64 11.57
CA PRO A 8 16.03 8.52 12.25
C PRO A 8 16.27 8.46 13.77
N ALA A 9 16.03 9.58 14.46
CA ALA A 9 16.11 9.61 15.92
C ALA A 9 15.07 8.63 16.52
N PRO A 10 15.48 7.66 17.36
CA PRO A 10 14.59 6.62 17.91
C PRO A 10 13.34 7.17 18.61
N ASN A 11 13.49 8.30 19.30
CA ASN A 11 12.37 8.96 19.99
C ASN A 11 11.32 9.47 18.99
N ARG A 12 11.75 10.02 17.85
CA ARG A 12 10.82 10.59 16.85
C ARG A 12 10.03 9.51 16.14
N ILE A 13 10.70 8.44 15.72
CA ILE A 13 10.02 7.31 15.05
C ILE A 13 9.09 6.58 16.03
N SER A 14 9.49 6.42 17.30
CA SER A 14 8.65 5.77 18.32
C SER A 14 7.39 6.58 18.61
N VAL A 15 7.50 7.91 18.74
CA VAL A 15 6.34 8.80 18.91
C VAL A 15 5.40 8.72 17.72
N LEU A 16 5.94 8.72 16.50
CA LEU A 16 5.14 8.60 15.28
C LEU A 16 4.38 7.26 15.23
N VAL A 17 5.07 6.14 15.44
CA VAL A 17 4.45 4.81 15.47
C VAL A 17 3.37 4.76 16.56
N ALA A 18 3.66 5.26 17.77
CA ALA A 18 2.72 5.26 18.87
C ALA A 18 1.45 6.08 18.57
N ILE A 19 1.56 7.24 17.92
CA ILE A 19 0.40 8.06 17.53
C ILE A 19 -0.47 7.35 16.50
N VAL A 20 0.14 6.70 15.50
CA VAL A 20 -0.61 5.94 14.48
C VAL A 20 -1.28 4.71 15.10
N LEU A 21 -0.57 3.97 15.96
CA LEU A 21 -1.13 2.84 16.70
C LEU A 21 -2.24 3.27 17.66
N LEU A 22 -2.11 4.42 18.31
CA LEU A 22 -3.16 5.00 19.14
C LEU A 22 -4.40 5.26 18.29
N ALA A 23 -4.26 5.84 17.09
CA ALA A 23 -5.37 6.02 16.17
C ALA A 23 -6.07 4.68 15.86
N PHE A 24 -5.31 3.59 15.63
CA PHE A 24 -5.89 2.25 15.43
C PHE A 24 -6.69 1.76 16.64
N THR A 25 -6.19 1.97 17.86
CA THR A 25 -6.90 1.59 19.08
C THR A 25 -8.17 2.41 19.31
N LEU A 26 -8.15 3.71 18.98
CA LEU A 26 -9.31 4.58 19.11
C LEU A 26 -10.46 4.12 18.20
N VAL A 27 -10.15 3.61 17.01
CA VAL A 27 -11.16 3.02 16.11
C VAL A 27 -11.89 1.86 16.79
N ARG A 28 -11.15 1.00 17.49
CA ARG A 28 -11.72 -0.17 18.18
C ARG A 28 -12.65 0.23 19.32
N LEU A 29 -12.37 1.34 19.99
CA LEU A 29 -13.16 1.85 21.12
C LEU A 29 -14.38 2.67 20.68
N SER A 30 -14.45 3.09 19.42
CA SER A 30 -15.57 3.88 18.91
C SER A 30 -16.82 3.01 18.75
N SER A 31 -17.93 3.46 19.36
CA SER A 31 -19.24 2.86 19.18
C SER A 31 -19.68 2.87 17.71
N TYR A 32 -20.42 1.83 17.31
CA TYR A 32 -20.94 1.63 15.96
C TYR A 32 -22.02 2.68 15.66
N SER A 33 -21.64 3.80 15.03
CA SER A 33 -22.59 4.82 14.59
C SER A 33 -22.60 4.86 13.07
N VAL A 34 -23.60 4.21 12.47
CA VAL A 34 -23.82 4.24 11.02
C VAL A 34 -24.73 5.41 10.69
N TYR A 35 -24.22 6.36 9.91
CA TYR A 35 -25.00 7.45 9.36
C TYR A 35 -25.45 7.05 7.95
N ILE A 36 -26.76 6.94 7.73
CA ILE A 36 -27.30 6.59 6.42
C ILE A 36 -27.56 7.89 5.65
N LEU A 37 -26.71 8.20 4.66
CA LEU A 37 -27.04 9.19 3.64
C LEU A 37 -27.79 8.49 2.51
N ALA A 38 -29.07 8.82 2.35
CA ALA A 38 -29.81 8.44 1.16
C ALA A 38 -29.72 9.59 0.15
N SER A 39 -29.08 9.34 -1.00
CA SER A 39 -29.10 10.27 -2.12
C SER A 39 -29.88 9.65 -3.28
N GLU A 40 -30.86 10.37 -3.79
CA GLU A 40 -31.54 9.98 -5.03
C GLU A 40 -30.76 10.53 -6.22
N ALA A 41 -30.25 9.63 -7.06
CA ALA A 41 -29.61 9.98 -8.31
C ALA A 41 -30.10 9.02 -9.41
N PHE A 42 -30.45 9.54 -10.59
CA PHE A 42 -30.92 8.74 -11.72
C PHE A 42 -32.12 7.82 -11.39
N GLY A 43 -33.04 8.27 -10.53
CA GLY A 43 -34.22 7.49 -10.13
C GLY A 43 -33.90 6.22 -9.33
N ARG A 44 -32.65 6.02 -8.89
CA ARG A 44 -32.26 4.98 -7.93
C ARG A 44 -31.87 5.60 -6.60
N ILE A 45 -32.30 4.96 -5.52
CA ILE A 45 -31.91 5.33 -4.16
C ILE A 45 -30.53 4.73 -3.89
N PHE A 46 -29.51 5.57 -3.84
CA PHE A 46 -28.20 5.16 -3.34
C PHE A 46 -28.15 5.41 -1.85
N ARG A 47 -28.03 4.33 -1.06
CA ARG A 47 -27.81 4.40 0.37
C ARG A 47 -26.31 4.29 0.64
N PHE A 48 -25.71 5.38 1.07
CA PHE A 48 -24.34 5.42 1.55
C PHE A 48 -24.36 5.34 3.06
N GLU A 49 -23.89 4.21 3.59
CA GLU A 49 -23.66 4.03 5.01
C GLU A 49 -22.29 4.67 5.32
N PHE A 50 -22.32 5.88 5.85
CA PHE A 50 -21.13 6.58 6.27
C PHE A 50 -20.80 6.16 7.69
N ASP A 51 -19.67 5.47 7.81
CA ASP A 51 -19.18 4.95 9.07
C ASP A 51 -18.03 5.84 9.58
N LEU A 52 -18.06 6.21 10.87
CA LEU A 52 -16.95 6.87 11.55
C LEU A 52 -15.63 6.09 11.39
N ARG A 53 -15.70 4.78 11.16
CA ARG A 53 -14.57 3.93 10.86
C ARG A 53 -13.80 4.42 9.61
N ILE A 54 -14.48 4.86 8.55
CA ILE A 54 -13.84 5.41 7.34
C ILE A 54 -13.06 6.69 7.69
N LEU A 55 -13.66 7.58 8.49
CA LEU A 55 -13.01 8.82 8.92
C LEU A 55 -11.73 8.52 9.71
N THR A 56 -11.77 7.55 10.62
CA THR A 56 -10.60 7.18 11.42
C THR A 56 -9.50 6.50 10.61
N ILE A 57 -9.86 5.66 9.62
CA ILE A 57 -8.89 5.07 8.68
C ILE A 57 -8.17 6.17 7.91
N LEU A 58 -8.91 7.16 7.40
CA LEU A 58 -8.35 8.30 6.69
C LEU A 58 -7.51 9.19 7.62
N LEU A 59 -7.92 9.36 8.87
CA LEU A 59 -7.17 10.11 9.87
C LEU A 59 -5.85 9.42 10.20
N ALA A 60 -5.84 8.10 10.43
CA ALA A 60 -4.61 7.35 10.70
C ALA A 60 -3.65 7.38 9.51
N SER A 61 -4.20 7.27 8.29
CA SER A 61 -3.47 7.43 7.04
C SER A 61 -2.85 8.82 6.89
N GLY A 62 -3.62 9.88 7.18
CA GLY A 62 -3.16 11.27 7.19
C GLY A 62 -2.11 11.56 8.26
N LEU A 63 -2.25 10.98 9.46
CA LEU A 63 -1.26 11.07 10.53
C LEU A 63 0.06 10.41 10.13
N ALA A 64 0.03 9.28 9.43
CA ALA A 64 1.25 8.65 8.93
C ALA A 64 1.94 9.52 7.88
N ALA A 65 1.19 10.15 6.96
CA ALA A 65 1.73 11.09 5.98
C ALA A 65 2.34 12.35 6.63
N ALA A 66 1.57 13.03 7.48
CA ALA A 66 2.00 14.25 8.17
C ALA A 66 3.12 13.97 9.18
N GLY A 67 3.10 12.80 9.81
CA GLY A 67 4.12 12.36 10.73
C GLY A 67 5.43 11.99 10.04
N MET A 68 5.35 11.36 8.86
CA MET A 68 6.53 11.18 8.01
C MET A 68 7.11 12.54 7.59
N ASP A 69 6.26 13.48 7.18
CA ASP A 69 6.68 14.83 6.85
C ASP A 69 7.43 15.51 8.02
N TRP A 70 6.88 15.42 9.24
CA TRP A 70 7.52 15.92 10.45
C TRP A 70 8.86 15.22 10.75
N LEU A 71 8.92 13.90 10.56
CA LEU A 71 10.15 13.11 10.74
C LEU A 71 11.23 13.56 9.75
N LEU A 72 10.86 13.77 8.48
CA LEU A 72 11.77 14.17 7.41
C LEU A 72 12.34 15.57 7.56
N ARG A 73 11.63 16.51 8.21
CA ARG A 73 12.18 17.86 8.50
C ARG A 73 13.46 17.83 9.32
N SER A 74 13.71 16.74 10.06
CA SER A 74 14.95 16.56 10.80
C SER A 74 16.11 16.03 9.95
N HIS A 75 15.87 15.66 8.69
CA HIS A 75 16.88 15.05 7.83
C HIS A 75 17.77 16.14 7.18
N PRO A 76 19.11 16.06 7.30
CA PRO A 76 20.03 17.11 6.80
C PRO A 76 20.07 17.30 5.28
N LEU A 77 19.49 16.38 4.50
CA LEU A 77 19.58 16.34 3.04
C LEU A 77 18.24 16.60 2.34
N ILE A 78 17.15 16.78 3.10
CA ILE A 78 15.83 17.02 2.51
C ILE A 78 15.74 18.47 2.00
N LYS A 79 15.40 18.64 0.72
CA LYS A 79 14.97 19.94 0.16
C LYS A 79 13.45 19.94 0.05
N GLU A 80 12.81 21.08 0.31
CA GLU A 80 11.34 21.18 0.43
C GLU A 80 10.55 20.59 -0.75
N LYS A 81 11.12 20.59 -1.96
CA LYS A 81 10.47 20.11 -3.19
C LYS A 81 10.26 18.58 -3.30
N HIS A 82 10.99 17.77 -2.53
CA HIS A 82 10.92 16.29 -2.62
C HIS A 82 10.18 15.61 -1.47
N ARG A 83 9.46 16.36 -0.62
CA ARG A 83 8.83 15.80 0.60
C ARG A 83 7.60 14.95 0.31
N ILE A 84 6.79 15.35 -0.67
CA ILE A 84 5.52 14.70 -1.01
C ILE A 84 5.75 13.27 -1.50
N GLU A 85 6.88 13.00 -2.16
CA GLU A 85 7.32 11.67 -2.64
C GLU A 85 7.31 10.62 -1.52
N HIS A 86 7.55 11.05 -0.28
CA HIS A 86 7.72 10.18 0.87
C HIS A 86 6.44 9.97 1.68
N TRP A 87 5.33 10.60 1.29
CA TRP A 87 4.07 10.48 2.03
C TRP A 87 3.29 9.22 1.66
N PHE A 88 3.45 8.75 0.41
CA PHE A 88 2.58 7.73 -0.17
C PHE A 88 2.67 6.37 0.52
N VAL A 89 3.89 5.82 0.73
CA VAL A 89 4.05 4.49 1.33
C VAL A 89 3.59 4.47 2.79
N PRO A 90 4.00 5.42 3.66
CA PRO A 90 3.52 5.43 5.03
C PRO A 90 2.00 5.64 5.13
N MET A 91 1.44 6.51 4.30
CA MET A 91 0.00 6.75 4.20
C MET A 91 -0.76 5.48 3.83
N LEU A 92 -0.31 4.78 2.79
CA LEU A 92 -0.90 3.53 2.33
C LEU A 92 -0.76 2.44 3.38
N THR A 93 0.39 2.37 4.06
CA THR A 93 0.65 1.41 5.14
C THR A 93 -0.37 1.57 6.26
N ALA A 94 -0.52 2.78 6.78
CA ALA A 94 -1.47 3.03 7.85
C ALA A 94 -2.92 2.80 7.41
N LEU A 95 -3.27 3.12 6.17
CA LEU A 95 -4.60 2.85 5.61
C LEU A 95 -4.88 1.34 5.56
N VAL A 96 -3.99 0.55 4.95
CA VAL A 96 -4.16 -0.89 4.78
C VAL A 96 -4.19 -1.60 6.13
N LEU A 97 -3.30 -1.23 7.06
CA LEU A 97 -3.30 -1.80 8.41
C LEU A 97 -4.57 -1.43 9.18
N SER A 98 -5.05 -0.19 9.07
CA SER A 98 -6.32 0.21 9.70
C SER A 98 -7.48 -0.64 9.19
N VAL A 99 -7.61 -0.77 7.85
CA VAL A 99 -8.65 -1.59 7.21
C VAL A 99 -8.54 -3.06 7.63
N SER A 100 -7.32 -3.59 7.74
CA SER A 100 -7.06 -4.97 8.13
C SER A 100 -7.46 -5.23 9.59
N LEU A 101 -7.03 -4.37 10.51
CA LEU A 101 -7.38 -4.46 11.93
C LEU A 101 -8.87 -4.25 12.19
N TYR A 102 -9.49 -3.45 11.34
CA TYR A 102 -10.90 -3.13 11.39
C TYR A 102 -11.81 -4.32 11.02
N LEU A 103 -11.43 -5.07 9.99
CA LEU A 103 -12.20 -6.21 9.50
C LEU A 103 -11.99 -7.47 10.35
N LEU A 104 -11.01 -7.48 11.26
CA LEU A 104 -10.82 -8.56 12.22
C LEU A 104 -11.90 -8.51 13.31
N PRO A 105 -12.49 -9.66 13.70
CA PRO A 105 -13.47 -9.72 14.79
C PRO A 105 -12.90 -9.18 16.11
N SER A 106 -13.65 -8.30 16.78
CA SER A 106 -13.23 -7.58 18.00
C SER A 106 -12.99 -8.48 19.21
N GLU A 107 -13.68 -9.62 19.27
CA GLU A 107 -13.68 -10.54 20.41
C GLU A 107 -12.48 -11.50 20.42
N THR A 108 -11.68 -11.49 19.37
CA THR A 108 -10.67 -12.52 19.13
C THR A 108 -9.26 -12.04 19.53
N PRO A 109 -8.46 -12.86 20.25
CA PRO A 109 -7.10 -12.48 20.65
C PRO A 109 -6.15 -12.22 19.46
N TRP A 110 -6.48 -12.74 18.26
CA TRP A 110 -5.74 -12.49 17.03
C TRP A 110 -5.63 -11.01 16.67
N TRP A 111 -6.54 -10.16 17.15
CA TRP A 111 -6.44 -8.72 16.96
C TRP A 111 -5.13 -8.14 17.54
N TRP A 112 -4.71 -8.60 18.73
CA TRP A 112 -3.48 -8.13 19.37
C TRP A 112 -2.22 -8.55 18.59
N VAL A 113 -2.25 -9.74 17.99
CA VAL A 113 -1.16 -10.21 17.11
C VAL A 113 -1.08 -9.31 15.88
N GLY A 114 -2.21 -9.07 15.21
CA GLY A 114 -2.28 -8.16 14.06
C GLY A 114 -1.81 -6.75 14.41
N PHE A 115 -2.19 -6.24 15.59
CA PHE A 115 -1.79 -4.93 16.07
C PHE A 115 -0.28 -4.83 16.30
N GLY A 116 0.32 -5.82 16.98
CA GLY A 116 1.77 -5.88 17.20
C GLY A 116 2.56 -6.00 15.90
N VAL A 117 2.12 -6.90 15.00
CA VAL A 117 2.73 -7.07 13.68
C VAL A 117 2.61 -5.78 12.85
N GLY A 118 1.45 -5.13 12.88
CA GLY A 118 1.23 -3.84 12.21
C GLY A 118 2.13 -2.73 12.73
N GLY A 119 2.38 -2.68 14.05
CA GLY A 119 3.31 -1.72 14.65
C GLY A 119 4.76 -1.92 14.20
N ILE A 120 5.22 -3.19 14.17
CA ILE A 120 6.54 -3.54 13.64
C ILE A 120 6.64 -3.17 12.16
N PHE A 121 5.59 -3.45 11.39
CA PHE A 121 5.52 -3.13 9.97
C PHE A 121 5.59 -1.61 9.72
N LEU A 122 4.86 -0.81 10.49
CA LEU A 122 4.95 0.67 10.44
C LEU A 122 6.37 1.17 10.75
N LEU A 123 7.01 0.60 11.77
CA LEU A 123 8.38 0.98 12.14
C LEU A 123 9.34 0.74 10.98
N PHE A 124 9.27 -0.43 10.33
CA PHE A 124 10.09 -0.72 9.16
C PHE A 124 9.85 0.25 8.00
N VAL A 125 8.58 0.59 7.74
CA VAL A 125 8.23 1.54 6.69
C VAL A 125 8.79 2.93 6.98
N PHE A 126 8.56 3.48 8.18
CA PHE A 126 9.08 4.80 8.52
C PHE A 126 10.61 4.85 8.51
N TRP A 127 11.27 3.78 8.97
CA TRP A 127 12.72 3.68 8.91
C TRP A 127 13.23 3.65 7.47
N ALA A 128 12.69 2.78 6.63
CA ALA A 128 13.12 2.64 5.24
C ALA A 128 12.86 3.94 4.45
N GLU A 129 11.72 4.58 4.70
CA GLU A 129 11.34 5.84 4.06
C GLU A 129 12.26 7.00 4.50
N TYR A 130 12.81 6.95 5.71
CA TYR A 130 13.81 7.93 6.16
C TYR A 130 15.15 7.72 5.47
N VAL A 131 15.62 6.47 5.38
CA VAL A 131 16.91 6.12 4.77
C VAL A 131 16.94 6.39 3.26
N VAL A 132 15.82 6.15 2.55
CA VAL A 132 15.75 6.32 1.08
C VAL A 132 15.90 7.78 0.61
N VAL A 133 15.82 8.74 1.53
CA VAL A 133 16.06 10.18 1.26
C VAL A 133 17.49 10.42 0.77
N SER A 134 18.44 9.59 1.20
CA SER A 134 19.88 9.77 1.01
C SER A 134 20.48 8.71 0.07
N PRO A 135 20.50 8.93 -1.26
CA PRO A 135 21.10 7.99 -2.23
C PRO A 135 22.56 7.63 -1.97
N GLY A 136 23.30 8.49 -1.26
CA GLY A 136 24.70 8.25 -0.89
C GLY A 136 24.90 7.47 0.41
N ASP A 137 23.82 7.06 1.10
CA ASP A 137 23.91 6.23 2.30
C ASP A 137 24.12 4.75 1.92
N THR A 138 24.96 4.08 2.68
CA THR A 138 25.12 2.62 2.68
C THR A 138 23.79 1.85 2.80
N GLY A 139 22.81 2.39 3.52
CA GLY A 139 21.48 1.78 3.70
C GLY A 139 20.53 1.97 2.53
N TYR A 140 20.87 2.80 1.54
CA TYR A 140 19.96 3.16 0.45
C TYR A 140 19.46 1.96 -0.38
N PRO A 141 20.32 1.03 -0.86
CA PRO A 141 19.84 -0.11 -1.63
C PRO A 141 18.88 -1.00 -0.83
N THR A 142 19.18 -1.21 0.45
CA THR A 142 18.33 -1.98 1.37
C THR A 142 16.97 -1.29 1.53
N ALA A 143 16.96 0.03 1.73
CA ALA A 143 15.71 0.79 1.87
C ALA A 143 14.84 0.72 0.61
N VAL A 144 15.42 0.83 -0.59
CA VAL A 144 14.68 0.69 -1.86
C VAL A 144 14.04 -0.69 -1.99
N VAL A 145 14.79 -1.75 -1.68
CA VAL A 145 14.26 -3.12 -1.71
C VAL A 145 13.13 -3.29 -0.69
N VAL A 146 13.34 -2.87 0.56
CA VAL A 146 12.34 -2.95 1.63
C VAL A 146 11.06 -2.21 1.24
N LEU A 147 11.15 -0.99 0.72
CA LEU A 147 9.98 -0.21 0.30
C LEU A 147 9.25 -0.85 -0.88
N THR A 148 9.97 -1.44 -1.83
CA THR A 148 9.39 -2.14 -2.98
C THR A 148 8.61 -3.38 -2.53
N VAL A 149 9.26 -4.26 -1.74
CA VAL A 149 8.63 -5.47 -1.20
C VAL A 149 7.43 -5.13 -0.33
N THR A 150 7.57 -4.11 0.52
CA THR A 150 6.48 -3.61 1.38
C THR A 150 5.30 -3.12 0.55
N SER A 151 5.53 -2.37 -0.53
CA SER A 151 4.46 -1.82 -1.36
C SER A 151 3.62 -2.92 -2.02
N PHE A 152 4.26 -3.95 -2.58
CA PHE A 152 3.54 -5.11 -3.13
C PHE A 152 2.88 -5.97 -2.04
N THR A 153 3.51 -6.08 -0.87
CA THR A 153 2.93 -6.78 0.30
C THR A 153 1.65 -6.07 0.77
N LEU A 154 1.68 -4.75 0.88
CA LEU A 154 0.51 -3.93 1.24
C LEU A 154 -0.62 -4.06 0.22
N TYR A 155 -0.29 -4.07 -1.07
CA TYR A 155 -1.26 -4.33 -2.12
C TYR A 155 -1.91 -5.71 -1.94
N LEU A 156 -1.11 -6.77 -1.74
CA LEU A 156 -1.63 -8.12 -1.53
C LEU A 156 -2.51 -8.20 -0.27
N ILE A 157 -2.06 -7.64 0.87
CA ILE A 157 -2.83 -7.61 2.11
C ILE A 157 -4.18 -6.94 1.88
N LEU A 158 -4.20 -5.77 1.22
CA LEU A 158 -5.45 -5.07 0.93
C LEU A 158 -6.39 -5.92 0.06
N VAL A 159 -5.87 -6.54 -1.00
CA VAL A 159 -6.67 -7.42 -1.87
C VAL A 159 -7.27 -8.58 -1.10
N LEU A 160 -6.47 -9.25 -0.27
CA LEU A 160 -6.94 -10.36 0.55
C LEU A 160 -8.03 -9.91 1.53
N VAL A 161 -7.76 -8.86 2.30
CA VAL A 161 -8.65 -8.34 3.34
C VAL A 161 -9.99 -7.93 2.76
N LEU A 162 -10.00 -7.17 1.67
CA LEU A 162 -11.26 -6.74 1.05
C LEU A 162 -12.02 -7.89 0.39
N ARG A 163 -11.32 -8.92 -0.11
CA ARG A 163 -11.95 -10.12 -0.67
C ARG A 163 -12.52 -11.02 0.42
N TYR A 164 -11.84 -11.20 1.55
CA TYR A 164 -12.38 -11.92 2.72
C TYR A 164 -13.61 -11.23 3.31
N ALA A 165 -13.66 -9.89 3.24
CA ALA A 165 -14.82 -9.11 3.64
C ALA A 165 -16.02 -9.20 2.66
N ASN A 166 -15.88 -9.92 1.53
CA ASN A 166 -16.92 -10.10 0.52
C ASN A 166 -17.58 -8.78 0.06
N LEU A 167 -16.77 -7.72 -0.08
CA LEU A 167 -17.28 -6.42 -0.51
C LEU A 167 -17.78 -6.46 -1.96
N ARG A 168 -18.78 -5.62 -2.24
CA ARG A 168 -19.32 -5.44 -3.59
C ARG A 168 -18.25 -4.86 -4.53
N LEU A 169 -18.30 -5.28 -5.79
CA LEU A 169 -17.36 -4.81 -6.82
C LEU A 169 -17.24 -3.28 -6.88
N PHE A 170 -18.36 -2.55 -6.75
CA PHE A 170 -18.37 -1.08 -6.75
C PHE A 170 -17.49 -0.45 -5.64
N LEU A 171 -17.29 -1.14 -4.51
CA LEU A 171 -16.38 -0.70 -3.43
C LEU A 171 -14.94 -1.20 -3.64
N LEU A 172 -14.77 -2.39 -4.22
CA LEU A 172 -13.45 -2.98 -4.52
C LEU A 172 -12.70 -2.20 -5.61
N THR A 173 -13.39 -1.84 -6.69
CA THR A 173 -12.84 -1.14 -7.85
C THR A 173 -12.05 0.12 -7.47
N PRO A 174 -12.62 1.11 -6.75
CA PRO A 174 -11.88 2.31 -6.38
C PRO A 174 -10.72 2.02 -5.41
N ALA A 175 -10.89 1.07 -4.48
CA ALA A 175 -9.84 0.72 -3.53
C ALA A 175 -8.62 0.10 -4.25
N PHE A 176 -8.85 -0.85 -5.16
CA PHE A 176 -7.79 -1.47 -5.94
C PHE A 176 -7.17 -0.51 -6.95
N PHE A 177 -7.95 0.40 -7.53
CA PHE A 177 -7.43 1.46 -8.38
C PHE A 177 -6.44 2.34 -7.64
N ILE A 178 -6.83 2.89 -6.49
CA ILE A 178 -5.98 3.79 -5.68
C ILE A 178 -4.72 3.05 -5.21
N ALA A 179 -4.87 1.83 -4.69
CA ALA A 179 -3.74 1.06 -4.19
C ALA A 179 -2.74 0.69 -5.30
N SER A 180 -3.23 0.17 -6.44
CA SER A 180 -2.36 -0.17 -7.57
C SER A 180 -1.68 1.07 -8.15
N PHE A 181 -2.39 2.18 -8.30
CA PHE A 181 -1.84 3.46 -8.75
C PHE A 181 -0.71 3.96 -7.84
N LEU A 182 -0.94 4.02 -6.52
CA LEU A 182 0.06 4.51 -5.57
C LEU A 182 1.30 3.61 -5.52
N VAL A 183 1.09 2.29 -5.52
CA VAL A 183 2.20 1.32 -5.49
C VAL A 183 3.01 1.34 -6.78
N SER A 184 2.36 1.39 -7.95
CA SER A 184 3.09 1.48 -9.23
C SER A 184 3.83 2.81 -9.35
N LEU A 185 3.19 3.92 -8.96
CA LEU A 185 3.79 5.25 -9.01
C LEU A 185 5.05 5.33 -8.17
N ARG A 186 4.97 4.82 -6.94
CA ARG A 186 6.13 4.78 -6.04
C ARG A 186 7.24 3.88 -6.57
N THR A 187 6.89 2.69 -7.03
CA THR A 187 7.88 1.70 -7.48
C THR A 187 8.62 2.19 -8.73
N LEU A 188 7.90 2.75 -9.70
CA LEU A 188 8.49 3.36 -10.90
C LEU A 188 9.36 4.56 -10.54
N HIS A 189 8.90 5.42 -9.62
CA HIS A 189 9.68 6.57 -9.16
C HIS A 189 11.00 6.17 -8.50
N LEU A 190 11.01 5.09 -7.69
CA LEU A 190 12.22 4.57 -7.07
C LEU A 190 13.17 3.91 -8.08
N ARG A 191 12.67 3.16 -9.06
CA ARG A 191 13.49 2.47 -10.08
C ARG A 191 14.08 3.44 -11.10
N LEU A 192 13.31 4.44 -11.56
CA LEU A 192 13.71 5.37 -12.62
C LEU A 192 14.47 6.61 -12.13
N GLY A 193 15.07 6.55 -10.94
CA GLY A 193 15.88 7.64 -10.40
C GLY A 193 15.09 8.92 -10.12
N ARG A 194 13.93 8.82 -9.47
CA ARG A 194 13.02 9.92 -9.08
C ARG A 194 12.28 10.62 -10.21
N ARG A 195 12.06 9.94 -11.35
CA ARG A 195 11.15 10.42 -12.40
C ARG A 195 9.71 10.04 -12.10
N TRP A 196 8.79 10.97 -12.32
CA TRP A 196 7.36 10.77 -12.08
C TRP A 196 6.67 10.28 -13.35
N GLU A 197 6.33 8.99 -13.38
CA GLU A 197 5.66 8.36 -14.52
C GLU A 197 4.20 8.07 -14.18
N ALA A 198 3.43 9.14 -13.97
CA ALA A 198 2.02 9.06 -13.59
C ALA A 198 1.16 8.41 -14.68
N ALA A 199 1.45 8.68 -15.96
CA ALA A 199 0.71 8.10 -17.09
C ALA A 199 0.79 6.57 -17.10
N TRP A 200 2.00 6.01 -16.94
CA TRP A 200 2.21 4.57 -16.82
C TRP A 200 1.49 4.00 -15.60
N SER A 201 1.57 4.69 -14.46
CA SER A 201 0.93 4.24 -13.22
C SER A 201 -0.60 4.17 -13.33
N VAL A 202 -1.22 5.16 -13.96
CA VAL A 202 -2.67 5.14 -14.24
C VAL A 202 -3.01 4.00 -15.20
N GLY A 203 -2.22 3.81 -16.26
CA GLY A 203 -2.42 2.71 -17.21
C GLY A 203 -2.39 1.34 -16.53
N ILE A 204 -1.40 1.10 -15.67
CA ILE A 204 -1.28 -0.13 -14.89
C ILE A 204 -2.51 -0.30 -13.98
N ALA A 205 -2.88 0.74 -13.23
CA ALA A 205 -4.02 0.68 -12.31
C ALA A 205 -5.34 0.37 -13.02
N LEU A 206 -5.59 0.97 -14.19
CA LEU A 206 -6.76 0.67 -15.01
C LEU A 206 -6.78 -0.81 -15.43
N ILE A 207 -5.68 -1.33 -15.98
CA ILE A 207 -5.60 -2.73 -16.42
C ILE A 207 -5.85 -3.68 -15.24
N VAL A 208 -5.22 -3.44 -14.10
CA VAL A 208 -5.36 -4.26 -12.89
C VAL A 208 -6.80 -4.28 -12.39
N VAL A 209 -7.48 -3.14 -12.38
CA VAL A 209 -8.88 -3.05 -11.95
C VAL A 209 -9.81 -3.80 -12.90
N GLN A 210 -9.55 -3.78 -14.21
CA GLN A 210 -10.34 -4.55 -15.16
C GLN A 210 -10.14 -6.07 -14.98
N ILE A 211 -8.90 -6.51 -14.75
CA ILE A 211 -8.60 -7.91 -14.42
C ILE A 211 -9.33 -8.29 -13.13
N SER A 212 -9.26 -7.45 -12.11
CA SER A 212 -9.96 -7.64 -10.84
C SER A 212 -11.46 -7.79 -11.04
N ALA A 213 -12.09 -6.95 -11.88
CA ALA A 213 -13.51 -7.05 -12.18
C ALA A 213 -13.86 -8.38 -12.85
N GLY A 214 -13.05 -8.84 -13.80
CA GLY A 214 -13.21 -10.16 -14.42
C GLY A 214 -13.08 -11.32 -13.43
N LEU A 215 -12.07 -11.26 -12.55
CA LEU A 215 -11.84 -12.29 -11.52
C LEU A 215 -12.92 -12.31 -10.43
N HIS A 216 -13.60 -11.18 -10.19
CA HIS A 216 -14.58 -11.06 -9.09
C HIS A 216 -15.75 -12.03 -9.23
N TYR A 217 -16.18 -12.31 -10.46
CA TYR A 217 -17.30 -13.19 -10.78
C TYR A 217 -16.92 -14.67 -10.79
N LEU A 218 -15.63 -15.00 -10.73
CA LEU A 218 -15.19 -16.38 -10.67
C LEU A 218 -15.29 -16.92 -9.23
N PRO A 219 -15.74 -18.17 -9.04
CA PRO A 219 -15.82 -18.81 -7.73
C PRO A 219 -14.43 -19.28 -7.28
N ILE A 220 -13.52 -18.34 -7.06
CA ILE A 220 -12.14 -18.59 -6.62
C ILE A 220 -11.94 -18.16 -5.16
N SER A 221 -11.10 -18.90 -4.43
CA SER A 221 -10.74 -18.57 -3.06
C SER A 221 -10.06 -17.20 -2.95
N PRO A 222 -10.21 -16.47 -1.82
CA PRO A 222 -9.60 -15.13 -1.66
C PRO A 222 -8.08 -15.13 -1.83
N VAL A 223 -7.40 -16.19 -1.39
CA VAL A 223 -5.95 -16.36 -1.56
C VAL A 223 -5.58 -16.45 -3.04
N ARG A 224 -6.28 -17.31 -3.79
CA ARG A 224 -6.08 -17.46 -5.23
C ARG A 224 -6.40 -16.17 -5.98
N TYR A 225 -7.47 -15.49 -5.60
CA TYR A 225 -7.82 -14.16 -6.14
C TYR A 225 -6.68 -13.15 -5.95
N GLY A 226 -6.14 -13.05 -4.73
CA GLY A 226 -5.04 -12.15 -4.41
C GLY A 226 -3.78 -12.43 -5.21
N LEU A 227 -3.38 -13.70 -5.32
CA LEU A 227 -2.18 -14.09 -6.07
C LEU A 227 -2.37 -13.91 -7.58
N LEU A 228 -3.53 -14.27 -8.12
CA LEU A 228 -3.86 -14.08 -9.53
C LEU A 228 -3.87 -12.61 -9.94
N LEU A 229 -4.20 -11.70 -9.01
CA LEU A 229 -4.20 -10.26 -9.26
C LEU A 229 -2.82 -9.62 -9.01
N LEU A 230 -2.07 -10.08 -8.00
CA LEU A 230 -0.73 -9.59 -7.69
C LEU A 230 0.26 -9.85 -8.83
N ALA A 231 0.19 -11.04 -9.45
CA ALA A 231 1.14 -11.42 -10.49
C ALA A 231 1.13 -10.49 -11.72
N PRO A 232 -0.02 -10.21 -12.38
CA PRO A 232 -0.07 -9.27 -13.49
C PRO A 232 0.26 -7.85 -13.03
N PHE A 233 -0.09 -7.46 -11.80
CA PHE A 233 0.29 -6.15 -11.27
C PHE A 233 1.81 -5.99 -11.18
N TYR A 234 2.51 -6.94 -10.54
CA TYR A 234 3.98 -6.93 -10.48
C TYR A 234 4.60 -6.95 -11.88
N ALA A 235 4.08 -7.81 -12.76
CA ALA A 235 4.59 -7.96 -14.11
C ALA A 235 4.49 -6.67 -14.93
N LEU A 236 3.34 -5.97 -14.85
CA LEU A 236 3.14 -4.71 -15.53
C LEU A 236 4.08 -3.62 -15.00
N VAL A 237 4.24 -3.50 -13.67
CA VAL A 237 5.16 -2.53 -13.07
C VAL A 237 6.60 -2.80 -13.50
N SER A 238 7.04 -4.06 -13.43
CA SER A 238 8.41 -4.45 -13.80
C SER A 238 8.66 -4.27 -15.29
N LEU A 239 7.71 -4.66 -16.15
CA LEU A 239 7.82 -4.48 -17.59
C LEU A 239 7.89 -2.99 -17.96
N SER A 240 7.02 -2.17 -17.38
CA SER A 240 7.04 -0.71 -17.60
C SER A 240 8.37 -0.09 -17.17
N ALA A 241 8.92 -0.49 -16.02
CA ALA A 241 10.22 -0.02 -15.56
C ALA A 241 11.33 -0.36 -16.58
N SER A 242 11.42 -1.62 -17.00
CA SER A 242 12.44 -2.07 -17.96
C SER A 242 12.31 -1.43 -19.34
N LEU A 243 11.09 -1.20 -19.83
CA LEU A 243 10.85 -0.50 -21.09
C LEU A 243 11.28 0.97 -21.02
N LEU A 244 11.02 1.63 -19.88
CA LEU A 244 11.42 3.02 -19.65
C LEU A 244 12.94 3.19 -19.47
N GLU A 245 13.62 2.14 -19.01
CA GLU A 245 15.09 2.05 -18.98
C GLU A 245 15.69 1.76 -20.37
N GLY A 246 14.88 1.59 -21.41
CA GLY A 246 15.31 1.37 -22.79
C GLY A 246 15.70 -0.08 -23.10
N MET A 247 15.34 -1.04 -22.26
CA MET A 247 15.61 -2.45 -22.53
C MET A 247 14.71 -2.97 -23.67
N PRO A 248 15.23 -3.85 -24.54
CA PRO A 248 14.42 -4.45 -25.59
C PRO A 248 13.36 -5.38 -24.98
N ILE A 249 12.15 -5.38 -25.57
CA ILE A 249 10.96 -6.03 -24.99
C ILE A 249 11.16 -7.53 -24.67
N HIS A 250 11.94 -8.24 -25.49
CA HIS A 250 12.22 -9.66 -25.29
C HIS A 250 13.06 -9.94 -24.03
N ARG A 251 13.96 -9.03 -23.63
CA ARG A 251 14.71 -9.15 -22.37
C ARG A 251 13.91 -8.62 -21.19
N ALA A 252 13.23 -7.49 -21.40
CA ALA A 252 12.37 -6.86 -20.39
C ALA A 252 11.23 -7.78 -19.93
N ALA A 253 10.74 -8.67 -20.79
CA ALA A 253 9.63 -9.58 -20.47
C ALA A 253 10.03 -10.83 -19.66
N VAL A 254 11.32 -11.16 -19.57
CA VAL A 254 11.76 -12.42 -18.92
C VAL A 254 11.46 -12.44 -17.42
N GLU A 255 11.91 -11.42 -16.68
CA GLU A 255 11.66 -11.31 -15.23
C GLU A 255 10.15 -11.28 -14.93
N PRO A 256 9.33 -10.40 -15.56
CA PRO A 256 7.88 -10.39 -15.39
C PRO A 256 7.23 -11.75 -15.66
N ALA A 257 7.58 -12.42 -16.75
CA ALA A 257 6.96 -13.68 -17.14
C ALA A 257 7.28 -14.81 -16.14
N VAL A 258 8.52 -14.90 -15.69
CA VAL A 258 8.92 -15.88 -14.67
C VAL A 258 8.17 -15.64 -13.36
N MET A 259 8.05 -14.38 -12.92
CA MET A 259 7.31 -14.07 -11.70
C MET A 259 5.82 -14.37 -11.80
N VAL A 260 5.20 -14.14 -12.96
CA VAL A 260 3.80 -14.53 -13.19
C VAL A 260 3.63 -16.04 -13.04
N LEU A 261 4.49 -16.82 -13.68
CA LEU A 261 4.44 -18.28 -13.62
C LEU A 261 4.61 -18.79 -12.18
N LEU A 262 5.56 -18.23 -11.42
CA LEU A 262 5.80 -18.62 -10.03
C LEU A 262 4.61 -18.27 -9.13
N ILE A 263 4.10 -17.03 -9.22
CA ILE A 263 3.01 -16.56 -8.35
C ILE A 263 1.70 -17.27 -8.67
N TRP A 264 1.39 -17.47 -9.96
CA TRP A 264 0.20 -18.23 -10.36
C TRP A 264 0.32 -19.71 -10.01
N GLY A 265 1.51 -20.30 -10.16
CA GLY A 265 1.78 -21.66 -9.70
C GLY A 265 1.51 -21.83 -8.20
N ALA A 266 2.01 -20.89 -7.39
CA ALA A 266 1.70 -20.86 -5.96
C ALA A 266 0.20 -20.67 -5.68
N GLY A 267 -0.49 -19.84 -6.47
CA GLY A 267 -1.93 -19.60 -6.33
C GLY A 267 -2.81 -20.81 -6.68
N ILE A 268 -2.35 -21.69 -7.58
CA ILE A 268 -3.01 -22.96 -7.88
C ILE A 268 -2.77 -23.99 -6.77
N TRP A 269 -1.59 -23.95 -6.14
CA TRP A 269 -1.24 -24.89 -5.07
C TRP A 269 -1.89 -24.55 -3.73
N LEU A 270 -2.00 -23.27 -3.39
CA LEU A 270 -2.55 -22.78 -2.12
C LEU A 270 -4.08 -22.62 -2.10
N GLY A 271 -4.73 -22.66 -3.26
CA GLY A 271 -6.11 -22.17 -3.44
C GLY A 271 -7.07 -23.18 -4.03
#